data_AF-A0A286YE63-F1
#
_entry.id   AF-A0A286YE63-F1
#
_cell.length_a   1.000
_cell.length_b   1.000
_cell.length_c   1.000
_cell.angle_alpha   90.00
_cell.angle_beta   90.00
_cell.angle_gamma   90.00
#
_symmetry.space_group_name_H-M   'P 1'
#
loop_
_entity.id
_entity.type
_entity.pdbx_description
1 polymer ?
#
loop_
_entity_poly.entity_id
_entity_poly.type
_entity_poly.pdbx_seq_one_letter_code
_entity_poly.pdbx_strand_id
1 'polypeptide(L)'
;MTFNSFEGTRTFVLADTNKDEEFVEEFNRLKTFANFPSSSPVSASTLARAGFLYTGEGDTVQCFSCHAAIDRWQYGDSAVGRHRRISPNCRFINGFYFENGAAQST
;
A
#
# COMPACT_ATOMS: atom_id res chain seq x y z
N MET A 1 -20.67 -36.11 -40.16
CA MET A 1 -19.86 -34.89 -39.99
C MET A 1 -19.65 -34.72 -38.50
N THR A 2 -18.38 -34.63 -38.10
CA THR A 2 -17.89 -34.73 -36.72
C THR A 2 -18.33 -33.56 -35.85
N PHE A 3 -18.65 -33.89 -34.60
CA PHE A 3 -18.78 -33.01 -33.45
C PHE A 3 -17.53 -32.15 -33.29
N ASN A 4 -17.70 -30.88 -32.89
CA ASN A 4 -16.62 -30.13 -32.26
C ASN A 4 -17.20 -29.23 -31.16
N SER A 5 -16.81 -29.57 -29.94
CA SER A 5 -17.00 -28.76 -28.73
C SER A 5 -15.85 -27.76 -28.58
N PHE A 6 -16.17 -26.69 -27.86
CA PHE A 6 -15.30 -25.99 -26.90
C PHE A 6 -14.47 -24.77 -27.35
N GLU A 7 -14.41 -23.85 -26.38
CA GLU A 7 -13.54 -22.69 -26.17
C GLU A 7 -13.93 -21.33 -26.76
N GLY A 8 -14.20 -20.41 -25.83
CA GLY A 8 -14.37 -18.99 -26.07
C GLY A 8 -15.01 -18.31 -24.88
N THR A 9 -14.47 -18.54 -23.69
CA THR A 9 -14.76 -17.78 -22.47
C THR A 9 -14.62 -16.30 -22.76
N ARG A 10 -15.74 -15.63 -23.01
CA ARG A 10 -15.85 -14.17 -23.00
C ARG A 10 -15.93 -13.75 -21.54
N THR A 11 -14.80 -13.83 -20.85
CA THR A 11 -14.65 -13.24 -19.52
C THR A 11 -14.80 -11.74 -19.66
N PHE A 12 -15.86 -11.25 -19.02
CA PHE A 12 -16.12 -9.84 -18.75
C PHE A 12 -14.85 -9.19 -18.19
N VAL A 13 -14.17 -8.36 -18.99
CA VAL A 13 -13.22 -7.38 -18.48
C VAL A 13 -14.04 -6.18 -18.05
N LEU A 14 -14.45 -6.14 -16.79
CA LEU A 14 -15.04 -4.97 -16.15
C LEU A 14 -14.96 -5.13 -14.63
N ALA A 15 -13.79 -4.77 -14.10
CA ALA A 15 -13.62 -4.03 -12.85
C ALA A 15 -12.12 -3.74 -12.70
N ASP A 16 -11.62 -2.77 -13.46
CA ASP A 16 -10.48 -1.97 -13.00
C ASP A 16 -10.99 -1.09 -11.84
N THR A 17 -11.36 -1.74 -10.74
CA THR A 17 -11.47 -1.04 -9.46
C THR A 17 -10.05 -0.61 -9.14
N ASN A 18 -9.84 0.70 -9.10
CA ASN A 18 -8.61 1.34 -8.67
C ASN A 18 -8.32 0.87 -7.23
N LYS A 19 -7.65 -0.29 -7.08
CA LYS A 19 -7.34 -0.94 -5.79
C LYS A 19 -6.58 -0.01 -4.85
N ASP A 20 -5.91 0.99 -5.41
CA ASP A 20 -5.14 1.97 -4.67
C ASP A 20 -6.02 3.00 -3.94
N GLU A 21 -7.30 3.18 -4.35
CA GLU A 21 -8.27 4.04 -3.66
C GLU A 21 -8.68 3.48 -2.29
N GLU A 22 -8.78 2.16 -2.14
CA GLU A 22 -9.12 1.50 -0.87
C GLU A 22 -8.08 1.79 0.22
N PHE A 23 -6.82 1.92 -0.18
CA PHE A 23 -5.69 2.11 0.72
C PHE A 23 -5.27 3.56 0.93
N VAL A 24 -6.06 4.52 0.43
CA VAL A 24 -5.92 5.95 0.79
C VAL A 24 -6.18 6.14 2.29
N GLU A 25 -7.15 5.42 2.85
CA GLU A 25 -7.47 5.46 4.27
C GLU A 25 -6.45 4.68 5.12
N GLU A 26 -5.89 5.32 6.14
CA GLU A 26 -4.89 4.70 7.03
C GLU A 26 -5.41 3.44 7.73
N PHE A 27 -6.69 3.44 8.12
CA PHE A 27 -7.30 2.32 8.81
C PHE A 27 -7.27 1.04 7.97
N ASN A 28 -7.52 1.14 6.66
CA ASN A 28 -7.46 -0.01 5.76
C ASN A 28 -6.03 -0.51 5.59
N ARG A 29 -5.05 0.39 5.56
CA ARG A 29 -3.64 0.00 5.57
C ARG A 29 -3.26 -0.73 6.85
N LEU A 30 -3.71 -0.24 8.01
CA LEU A 30 -3.40 -0.86 9.30
C LEU A 30 -3.94 -2.29 9.41
N LYS A 31 -5.12 -2.57 8.85
CA LYS A 31 -5.69 -3.93 8.82
C LYS A 31 -4.77 -4.95 8.15
N THR A 32 -3.97 -4.54 7.17
CA THR A 32 -3.03 -5.46 6.49
C THR A 32 -1.96 -6.02 7.43
N PHE A 33 -1.67 -5.34 8.54
CA PHE A 33 -0.65 -5.74 9.50
C PHE A 33 -1.12 -6.77 10.55
N ALA A 34 -2.30 -7.38 10.37
CA ALA A 34 -2.84 -8.36 11.31
C ALA A 34 -1.86 -9.52 11.63
N ASN A 35 -1.02 -9.90 10.66
CA ASN A 35 -0.02 -10.96 10.77
C ASN A 35 1.42 -10.44 10.70
N PHE A 36 1.65 -9.15 10.97
CA PHE A 36 2.99 -8.57 10.97
C PHE A 36 3.84 -9.14 12.12
N PRO A 37 5.11 -9.50 11.89
CA PRO A 37 5.94 -10.12 12.93
C PRO A 37 6.14 -9.16 14.11
N SER A 38 5.87 -9.67 15.31
CA SER A 38 6.10 -8.94 16.57
C SER A 38 7.57 -8.68 16.87
N SER A 39 8.48 -9.37 16.17
CA SER A 39 9.93 -9.14 16.24
C SER A 39 10.40 -7.92 15.45
N SER A 40 9.53 -7.32 14.62
CA SER A 40 9.90 -6.13 13.85
C SER A 40 10.12 -4.94 14.80
N PRO A 41 11.21 -4.17 14.64
CA PRO A 41 11.53 -3.05 15.52
C PRO A 41 10.65 -1.82 15.29
N VAL A 42 9.83 -1.80 14.24
CA VAL A 42 8.94 -0.68 13.90
C VAL A 42 7.48 -1.12 14.02
N SER A 43 6.64 -0.27 14.61
CA SER A 43 5.22 -0.61 14.80
C SER A 43 4.42 -0.56 13.50
N ALA A 44 3.47 -1.48 13.36
CA ALA A 44 2.50 -1.51 12.28
C ALA A 44 1.78 -0.16 12.09
N SER A 45 1.41 0.52 13.18
CA SER A 45 0.79 1.84 13.14
C SER A 45 1.69 2.91 12.50
N THR A 46 2.99 2.88 12.80
CA THR A 46 3.96 3.82 12.22
C THR A 46 4.12 3.58 10.72
N LEU A 47 4.13 2.32 10.30
CA LEU A 47 4.21 1.92 8.90
C LEU A 47 2.95 2.32 8.12
N ALA A 48 1.76 2.02 8.66
CA ALA A 48 0.48 2.41 8.06
C ALA A 48 0.36 3.94 7.89
N ARG A 49 0.76 4.72 8.92
CA ARG A 49 0.82 6.19 8.84
C ARG A 49 1.77 6.71 7.76
N ALA A 50 2.87 5.99 7.52
CA ALA A 50 3.84 6.33 6.48
C ALA A 50 3.40 5.89 5.07
N GLY A 51 2.18 5.37 4.91
CA GLY A 51 1.61 4.98 3.62
C GLY A 51 1.94 3.55 3.20
N PHE A 52 2.34 2.69 4.14
CA PHE A 52 2.72 1.31 3.85
C PHE A 52 1.58 0.31 4.10
N LEU A 53 1.59 -0.75 3.30
CA LEU A 53 0.81 -1.97 3.40
C LEU A 53 1.75 -3.13 3.72
N TYR A 54 1.32 -4.08 4.52
CA TYR A 54 2.08 -5.31 4.73
C TYR A 54 1.90 -6.27 3.54
N THR A 55 3.00 -6.82 3.02
CA THR A 55 2.96 -7.74 1.88
C THR A 55 2.68 -9.19 2.28
N GLY A 56 2.81 -9.53 3.56
CA GLY A 56 2.68 -10.90 4.06
C GLY A 56 4.01 -11.66 4.19
N GLU A 57 5.11 -11.09 3.70
CA GLU A 57 6.42 -11.75 3.73
C GLU A 57 7.40 -11.03 4.67
N GLY A 58 7.77 -11.71 5.76
CA GLY A 58 8.76 -11.20 6.72
C GLY A 58 8.33 -9.88 7.34
N ASP A 59 9.20 -8.87 7.28
CA ASP A 59 8.91 -7.49 7.68
C ASP A 59 8.75 -6.55 6.47
N THR A 60 8.53 -7.11 5.28
CA THR A 60 8.41 -6.37 4.02
C THR A 60 7.09 -5.61 3.97
N VAL A 61 7.19 -4.33 3.64
CA VAL A 61 6.03 -3.47 3.45
C VAL A 61 6.11 -2.72 2.13
N GLN A 62 4.98 -2.37 1.53
CA GLN A 62 4.91 -1.71 0.23
C GLN A 62 4.04 -0.46 0.30
N CYS A 63 4.48 0.64 -0.31
CA CYS A 63 3.66 1.85 -0.36
C CYS A 63 2.45 1.67 -1.29
N PHE A 64 1.26 2.10 -0.85
CA PHE A 64 0.06 2.07 -1.72
C PHE A 64 0.15 3.03 -2.92
N SER A 65 0.92 4.13 -2.79
CA SER A 65 0.97 5.20 -3.80
C SER A 65 2.11 5.04 -4.80
N CYS A 66 3.32 4.73 -4.32
CA CYS A 66 4.50 4.62 -5.18
C CYS A 66 4.97 3.17 -5.37
N HIS A 67 4.32 2.21 -4.70
CA HIS A 67 4.64 0.78 -4.74
C HIS A 67 6.09 0.42 -4.38
N ALA A 68 6.84 1.34 -3.77
CA ALA A 68 8.16 1.05 -3.24
C ALA A 68 8.04 0.09 -2.04
N ALA A 69 8.80 -1.01 -2.09
CA ALA A 69 8.89 -1.99 -1.02
C ALA A 69 10.10 -1.71 -0.12
N ILE A 70 9.93 -1.94 1.18
CA ILE A 70 10.96 -1.77 2.21
C ILE A 70 10.88 -2.94 3.18
N ASP A 71 12.02 -3.58 3.43
CA ASP A 71 12.20 -4.69 4.35
C ASP A 71 13.36 -4.39 5.32
N ARG A 72 13.67 -5.34 6.22
CA ARG A 72 14.83 -5.29 7.12
C ARG A 72 14.85 -4.01 7.95
N TRP A 73 13.77 -3.79 8.69
CA TRP A 73 13.62 -2.67 9.61
C TRP A 73 14.61 -2.79 10.77
N GLN A 74 15.17 -1.66 11.21
CA GLN A 74 16.10 -1.58 12.33
C GLN A 74 15.57 -0.67 13.44
N TYR A 75 16.07 -0.86 14.66
CA TYR A 75 15.75 0.01 15.79
C TYR A 75 16.19 1.45 15.49
N GLY A 76 15.27 2.40 15.65
CA GLY A 76 15.49 3.81 15.35
C GLY A 76 15.20 4.21 13.90
N ASP A 77 14.80 3.28 13.03
CA ASP A 77 14.38 3.62 11.69
C ASP A 77 13.12 4.48 11.69
N SER A 78 13.16 5.56 10.91
CA SER A 78 11.98 6.36 10.59
C SER A 78 11.30 5.78 9.35
N ALA A 79 10.04 5.35 9.47
CA ALA A 79 9.27 4.84 8.34
C ALA A 79 9.17 5.87 7.19
N VAL A 80 8.80 7.11 7.52
CA VAL A 80 8.76 8.23 6.56
C VAL A 80 10.15 8.56 6.02
N GLY A 81 11.18 8.53 6.87
CA GLY A 81 12.56 8.79 6.47
C GLY A 81 13.09 7.78 5.45
N ARG A 82 12.91 6.48 5.71
CA ARG A 82 13.27 5.40 4.77
C ARG A 82 12.43 5.48 3.49
N HIS A 83 11.14 5.76 3.61
CA HIS A 83 10.26 5.96 2.46
C HIS A 83 10.79 7.08 1.54
N ARG A 84 11.09 8.26 2.09
CA ARG A 84 11.61 9.39 1.32
C ARG A 84 12.97 9.10 0.68
N ARG A 85 13.83 8.32 1.34
CA ARG A 85 15.13 7.92 0.79
C ARG A 85 14.99 6.98 -0.40
N ILE A 86 14.06 6.02 -0.33
CA ILE A 86 13.87 5.01 -1.39
C ILE A 86 13.04 5.57 -2.54
N SER A 87 11.98 6.32 -2.25
CA SER A 87 11.10 6.93 -3.25
C SER A 87 10.88 8.41 -2.93
N PRO A 88 11.83 9.29 -3.29
CA PRO A 88 11.73 10.73 -3.01
C PRO A 88 10.59 11.41 -3.78
N ASN A 89 10.14 10.80 -4.88
CA ASN A 89 9.04 11.30 -5.72
C ASN A 89 7.67 10.72 -5.33
N CYS A 90 7.57 10.00 -4.20
CA CYS A 90 6.30 9.44 -3.77
C CYS A 90 5.28 10.54 -3.49
N ARG A 91 4.12 10.47 -4.17
CA ARG A 91 3.05 11.48 -4.06
C ARG A 91 2.50 11.59 -2.64
N PHE A 92 2.40 10.48 -1.91
CA PHE A 92 1.99 10.46 -0.51
C PHE A 92 2.99 11.19 0.40
N ILE A 93 4.29 10.93 0.25
CA ILE A 93 5.34 11.58 1.05
C ILE A 93 5.50 13.08 0.75
N ASN A 94 5.21 13.47 -0.49
CA ASN A 94 5.28 14.86 -0.95
C ASN A 94 3.99 15.65 -0.68
N GLY A 95 2.97 15.05 -0.07
CA GLY A 95 1.78 15.75 0.41
C GLY A 95 0.66 15.94 -0.60
N PHE A 96 0.77 15.39 -1.81
CA PHE A 96 -0.24 15.51 -2.87
C PHE A 96 -1.59 14.84 -2.54
N TYR A 97 -1.66 14.06 -1.45
CA TYR A 97 -2.91 13.45 -0.96
C TYR A 97 -3.64 14.29 0.11
N PHE A 98 -3.08 15.42 0.56
CA PHE A 98 -3.70 16.30 1.57
C PHE A 98 -4.26 17.62 1.02
N GLU A 99 -3.98 17.96 -0.25
CA GLU A 99 -4.40 19.25 -0.84
C GLU A 99 -5.93 19.37 -1.07
N ASN A 100 -6.70 18.29 -0.91
CA ASN A 100 -8.16 18.31 -1.07
C ASN A 100 -8.96 18.43 0.25
N GLY A 101 -8.29 18.62 1.41
CA GLY A 101 -8.97 18.65 2.72
C GLY A 101 -8.78 19.93 3.56
N ALA A 102 -7.88 20.83 3.17
CA ALA A 102 -7.50 21.99 3.99
C ALA A 102 -8.16 23.32 3.57
N ALA A 103 -9.36 23.26 2.99
CA ALA A 103 -10.11 24.45 2.59
C ALA A 103 -11.51 24.51 3.20
N GLN A 104 -11.70 24.21 4.50
CA GLN A 104 -12.76 24.84 5.31
C GLN A 104 -12.33 24.91 6.78
N SER A 105 -11.87 26.09 7.19
CA SER A 105 -11.95 26.56 8.57
C SER A 105 -12.36 28.02 8.48
N THR A 106 -13.66 28.27 8.65
CA THR A 106 -14.25 29.58 8.96
C THR A 106 -14.73 29.54 10.40
#